data_AF-A0A7X9DGZ4-F1
#
_entry.id   AF-A0A7X9DGZ4-F1
#
_cell.length_a   1.000
_cell.length_b   1.000
_cell.length_c   1.000
_cell.angle_alpha   90.00
_cell.angle_beta   90.00
_cell.angle_gamma   90.00
#
_symmetry.space_group_name_H-M   'P 1'
#
loop_
_entity.id
_entity.type
_entity.pdbx_description
1 polymer ?
#
loop_
_entity_poly.entity_id
_entity_poly.type
_entity_poly.pdbx_seq_one_letter_code
_entity_poly.pdbx_strand_id
1 'polypeptide(L)'
;MKVHIGEKIKERFEQSGLTVTSFSKKINRERSNVYDIFQRESIDTDLLQKICKILNHDFFQYYQEKKEDNTKKSDKPESANKTKILIELAFEEDMVLNRMLKEKVLQILK
;
A
#
# COMPACT_ATOMS: atom_id res chain seq x y z
N MET A 1 6.84 2.64 -18.96
CA MET A 1 5.54 1.95 -19.09
C MET A 1 4.49 2.85 -18.48
N LYS A 2 3.40 3.18 -19.20
CA LYS A 2 2.36 4.09 -18.70
C LYS A 2 1.46 3.33 -17.72
N VAL A 3 1.19 3.90 -16.55
CA VAL A 3 0.31 3.29 -15.55
C VAL A 3 -1.14 3.42 -16.01
N HIS A 4 -1.88 2.30 -16.02
CA HIS A 4 -3.32 2.29 -16.21
C HIS A 4 -4.02 2.21 -14.84
N ILE A 5 -4.59 3.32 -14.38
CA ILE A 5 -5.12 3.40 -13.01
C ILE A 5 -6.40 2.58 -12.81
N GLY A 6 -7.26 2.51 -13.83
CA GLY A 6 -8.49 1.73 -13.80
C GLY A 6 -8.24 0.25 -13.50
N GLU A 7 -7.26 -0.35 -14.17
CA GLU A 7 -6.81 -1.73 -13.91
C GLU A 7 -6.30 -1.93 -12.49
N LYS A 8 -5.49 -0.99 -11.96
CA LYS A 8 -5.00 -1.09 -10.57
C LYS A 8 -6.13 -0.99 -9.56
N ILE A 9 -7.11 -0.14 -9.81
CA ILE A 9 -8.30 -0.06 -8.97
C ILE A 9 -9.09 -1.37 -9.05
N LYS A 10 -9.26 -1.95 -10.24
CA LYS A 10 -9.95 -3.22 -10.43
C LYS A 10 -9.27 -4.36 -9.66
N GLU A 11 -7.96 -4.51 -9.81
CA GLU A 11 -7.15 -5.51 -9.08
C GLU A 11 -7.37 -5.41 -7.56
N ARG A 12 -7.31 -4.20 -7.00
CA ARG A 12 -7.48 -3.99 -5.56
C ARG A 12 -8.93 -4.17 -5.12
N PHE A 13 -9.90 -3.78 -5.95
CA PHE A 13 -11.32 -3.97 -5.71
C PHE A 13 -11.68 -5.46 -5.63
N GLU A 14 -11.16 -6.29 -6.53
CA GLU A 14 -11.37 -7.75 -6.51
C GLU A 14 -10.85 -8.39 -5.21
N GLN A 15 -9.76 -7.86 -4.65
CA GLN A 15 -9.20 -8.29 -3.36
C GLN A 15 -9.94 -7.74 -2.13
N SER A 16 -10.83 -6.75 -2.30
CA SER A 16 -11.50 -6.07 -1.19
C SER A 16 -12.71 -6.81 -0.63
N GLY A 17 -13.26 -7.77 -1.39
CA GLY A 17 -14.53 -8.44 -1.06
C GLY A 17 -15.78 -7.56 -1.21
N LEU A 18 -15.63 -6.31 -1.66
CA LEU A 18 -16.77 -5.43 -1.93
C LEU A 18 -17.53 -5.89 -3.18
N THR A 19 -18.87 -5.78 -3.13
CA THR A 19 -19.68 -5.92 -4.34
C THR A 19 -19.66 -4.63 -5.15
N VAL A 20 -19.84 -4.72 -6.47
CA VAL A 20 -19.91 -3.55 -7.37
C VAL A 20 -21.00 -2.57 -6.90
N THR A 21 -22.12 -3.07 -6.38
CA THR A 21 -23.20 -2.24 -5.80
C THR A 21 -22.76 -1.45 -4.59
N SER A 22 -22.05 -2.09 -3.65
CA SER A 22 -21.59 -1.44 -2.43
C SER A 22 -20.53 -0.39 -2.77
N PHE A 23 -19.64 -0.73 -3.69
CA PHE A 23 -18.60 0.16 -4.16
C PHE A 23 -19.18 1.37 -4.91
N SER A 24 -20.10 1.17 -5.86
CA SER A 24 -20.72 2.24 -6.63
C SER A 24 -21.42 3.27 -5.71
N LYS A 25 -22.15 2.79 -4.70
CA LYS A 25 -22.78 3.63 -3.68
C LYS A 25 -21.75 4.43 -2.89
N LYS A 26 -20.65 3.81 -2.46
CA LYS A 26 -19.58 4.49 -1.70
C LYS A 26 -18.86 5.58 -2.48
N ILE A 27 -18.72 5.43 -3.81
CA ILE A 27 -18.16 6.48 -4.69
C ILE A 27 -19.22 7.44 -5.27
N ASN A 28 -20.49 7.31 -4.87
CA ASN A 28 -21.63 8.07 -5.38
C ASN A 28 -21.79 8.00 -6.92
N ARG A 29 -21.81 6.78 -7.45
CA ARG A 29 -21.96 6.46 -8.88
C ARG A 29 -22.89 5.26 -9.10
N GLU A 30 -23.40 5.17 -10.32
CA GLU A 30 -24.14 3.99 -10.80
C GLU A 30 -23.20 2.79 -10.99
N ARG A 31 -23.77 1.57 -11.04
CA ARG A 31 -22.99 0.33 -11.25
C ARG A 31 -22.26 0.34 -12.60
N SER A 32 -22.90 0.81 -13.67
CA SER A 32 -22.33 0.93 -15.01
C SER A 32 -21.02 1.73 -14.98
N ASN A 33 -21.04 2.89 -14.33
CA ASN A 33 -19.89 3.78 -14.20
C ASN A 33 -18.69 3.16 -13.48
N VAL A 34 -18.90 2.12 -12.64
CA VAL A 34 -17.79 1.39 -12.01
C VAL A 34 -16.99 0.61 -13.05
N TYR A 35 -17.66 -0.04 -14.00
CA TYR A 35 -16.98 -0.76 -15.08
C TYR A 35 -16.22 0.21 -15.97
N ASP A 36 -16.79 1.39 -16.25
CA ASP A 36 -16.09 2.43 -16.99
C ASP A 36 -14.84 2.92 -16.26
N ILE A 37 -14.90 3.09 -14.93
CA ILE A 37 -13.72 3.47 -14.12
C ILE A 37 -12.60 2.44 -14.29
N PHE A 38 -12.91 1.15 -14.33
CA PHE A 38 -11.90 0.10 -14.49
C PHE A 38 -11.22 0.13 -15.87
N GLN A 39 -11.87 0.67 -16.90
CA GLN A 39 -11.32 0.78 -18.27
C GLN A 39 -10.61 2.11 -18.54
N ARG A 40 -10.60 3.04 -17.57
CA ARG A 40 -9.97 4.36 -17.76
C ARG A 40 -8.48 4.31 -17.42
N GLU A 41 -7.65 4.76 -18.35
CA GLU A 41 -6.21 4.93 -18.12
C GLU A 41 -5.91 5.90 -16.97
N SER A 42 -6.75 6.93 -16.82
CA SER A 42 -6.64 7.98 -15.80
C SER A 42 -8.02 8.40 -15.29
N ILE A 43 -8.08 8.90 -14.07
CA ILE A 43 -9.29 9.48 -13.47
C ILE A 43 -8.91 10.76 -12.70
N ASP A 44 -9.90 11.60 -12.38
CA ASP A 44 -9.65 12.80 -11.58
C ASP A 44 -9.18 12.46 -10.16
N THR A 45 -8.42 13.38 -9.56
CA THR A 45 -7.77 13.19 -8.27
C THR A 45 -8.75 13.05 -7.11
N ASP A 46 -9.91 13.69 -7.19
CA ASP A 46 -10.93 13.64 -6.14
C ASP A 46 -11.59 12.26 -6.10
N LEU A 47 -11.92 11.71 -7.27
CA LEU A 47 -12.41 10.35 -7.41
C LEU A 47 -11.34 9.35 -6.96
N LEU A 48 -10.09 9.53 -7.39
CA LEU A 48 -8.99 8.66 -6.99
C LEU A 48 -8.80 8.64 -5.46
N GLN A 49 -8.82 9.81 -4.81
CA GLN A 49 -8.70 9.92 -3.36
C GLN A 49 -9.86 9.24 -2.62
N LYS A 50 -11.09 9.35 -3.12
CA LYS A 50 -12.24 8.63 -2.55
C LYS A 50 -12.05 7.11 -2.65
N ILE A 51 -11.60 6.64 -3.82
CA ILE A 51 -11.33 5.22 -4.05
C ILE A 51 -10.19 4.72 -3.13
N CYS A 52 -9.13 5.52 -2.93
CA CYS A 52 -8.06 5.18 -1.97
C CYS A 52 -8.62 4.88 -0.57
N LYS A 53 -9.52 5.76 -0.08
CA LYS A 53 -10.14 5.61 1.25
C LYS A 53 -11.03 4.38 1.33
N ILE A 54 -11.83 4.11 0.29
CA ILE A 54 -12.77 2.99 0.27
C ILE A 54 -12.06 1.64 0.20
N LEU A 55 -11.00 1.54 -0.61
CA LEU A 55 -10.24 0.31 -0.80
C LEU A 55 -9.05 0.18 0.15
N ASN A 56 -8.85 1.16 1.04
CA ASN A 56 -7.72 1.24 1.96
C ASN A 56 -6.38 0.95 1.25
N HIS A 57 -6.13 1.71 0.17
CA HIS A 57 -4.96 1.55 -0.68
C HIS A 57 -4.57 2.89 -1.28
N ASP A 58 -3.29 3.26 -1.18
CA ASP A 58 -2.81 4.50 -1.81
C ASP A 58 -2.54 4.27 -3.30
N PHE A 59 -3.45 4.70 -4.18
CA PHE A 59 -3.24 4.59 -5.62
C PHE A 59 -2.30 5.65 -6.19
N PHE A 60 -1.96 6.71 -5.44
CA PHE A 60 -1.02 7.73 -5.92
C PHE A 60 0.41 7.20 -6.01
N GLN A 61 0.74 6.16 -5.22
CA GLN A 61 2.06 5.50 -5.25
C GLN A 61 2.45 4.99 -6.64
N TYR A 62 1.48 4.66 -7.51
CA TYR A 62 1.77 4.19 -8.86
C TYR A 62 2.30 5.30 -9.78
N TYR A 63 2.03 6.56 -9.46
CA TYR A 63 2.53 7.71 -10.22
C TYR A 63 3.87 8.23 -9.69
N GLN A 64 4.33 7.72 -8.55
CA GLN A 64 5.65 8.07 -8.05
C GLN A 64 6.70 7.43 -8.95
N GLU A 65 7.59 8.25 -9.50
CA GLU A 65 8.82 7.73 -10.09
C GLU A 65 9.52 6.91 -9.00
N LYS A 66 9.80 5.64 -9.29
CA LYS A 66 10.72 4.87 -8.47
C LYS A 66 12.04 5.63 -8.54
N LYS A 67 12.37 6.40 -7.49
CA LYS A 67 13.76 6.73 -7.23
C LYS A 67 14.47 5.39 -7.20
N GLU A 68 15.37 5.18 -8.14
CA GLU A 68 16.21 4.00 -8.20
C GLU A 68 17.12 4.03 -6.97
N ASP A 69 16.59 3.69 -5.81
CA ASP A 69 17.39 3.05 -4.79
C ASP A 69 17.87 1.76 -5.45
N ASN A 70 19.17 1.70 -5.70
CA ASN A 70 19.89 0.59 -6.32
C ASN A 70 19.84 -0.66 -5.43
N THR A 71 18.64 -1.17 -5.15
CA THR A 71 18.37 -2.49 -4.60
C THR A 71 17.39 -3.18 -5.54
N LYS A 72 17.97 -3.80 -6.57
CA LYS A 72 17.33 -4.78 -7.45
C LYS A 72 16.37 -5.67 -6.65
N LYS A 73 15.14 -5.82 -7.12
CA LYS A 73 14.39 -7.09 -7.14
C LYS A 73 13.19 -7.00 -8.10
N SER A 74 13.35 -7.69 -9.22
CA SER A 74 12.36 -8.11 -10.20
C SER A 74 11.49 -9.26 -9.66
N ASP A 75 10.22 -9.25 -10.09
CA ASP A 75 9.18 -10.29 -10.17
C ASP A 75 9.27 -11.61 -9.35
N LYS A 76 8.26 -11.79 -8.44
CA LYS A 76 7.55 -12.99 -7.87
C LYS A 76 8.32 -14.29 -7.51
N PRO A 77 7.76 -15.21 -6.69
CA PRO A 77 6.98 -15.11 -5.45
C PRO A 77 7.69 -15.87 -4.30
N GLU A 78 7.88 -15.26 -3.13
CA GLU A 78 8.40 -16.01 -1.98
C GLU A 78 7.65 -15.61 -0.71
N SER A 79 6.83 -16.56 -0.24
CA SER A 79 6.17 -16.56 1.07
C SER A 79 7.23 -16.59 2.17
N ALA A 80 7.87 -15.46 2.44
CA ALA A 80 8.46 -15.20 3.74
C ALA A 80 7.40 -14.45 4.54
N ASN A 81 6.73 -15.14 5.47
CA ASN A 81 5.89 -14.54 6.49
C ASN A 81 6.72 -13.52 7.27
N LYS A 82 6.76 -12.27 6.81
CA LYS A 82 7.43 -11.19 7.52
C LYS A 82 6.47 -10.67 8.57
N THR A 83 6.60 -11.20 9.77
CA THR A 83 5.94 -10.65 10.95
C THR A 83 6.66 -9.37 11.38
N LYS A 84 5.93 -8.26 11.48
CA LYS A 84 6.44 -7.03 12.09
C LYS A 84 6.20 -7.11 13.60
N ILE A 85 7.24 -6.86 14.38
CA ILE A 85 7.17 -6.77 15.85
C ILE A 85 7.49 -5.33 16.23
N LEU A 86 6.65 -4.73 17.06
CA LEU A 86 6.89 -3.43 17.68
C LEU A 86 7.49 -3.68 19.06
N ILE A 87 8.64 -3.06 19.36
CA ILE A 87 9.31 -3.17 20.65
C ILE A 87 9.49 -1.76 21.19
N GLU A 88 8.91 -1.50 22.36
CA GLU A 88 9.11 -0.26 23.11
C GLU A 88 10.25 -0.47 24.11
N LEU A 89 11.26 0.41 24.07
CA LEU A 89 12.46 0.30 24.87
C LEU A 89 12.66 1.61 25.64
N ALA A 90 12.79 1.51 26.97
CA ALA A 90 13.15 2.62 27.83
C ALA A 90 14.66 2.59 28.14
N PHE A 91 15.32 3.73 28.02
CA PHE A 91 16.72 3.91 28.34
C PHE A 91 16.89 5.18 29.19
N GLU A 92 17.85 5.17 30.10
CA GLU A 92 18.39 6.38 30.71
C GLU A 92 19.07 7.23 29.62
N GLU A 93 18.96 8.56 29.69
CA GLU A 93 19.36 9.48 28.61
C GLU A 93 20.83 9.35 28.18
N ASP A 94 21.69 8.86 29.08
CA ASP A 94 23.13 8.70 28.90
C ASP A 94 23.53 7.36 28.22
N MET A 95 22.61 6.40 28.08
CA MET A 95 22.91 5.07 27.54
C MET A 95 22.74 4.92 26.02
N VAL A 96 22.40 5.98 25.28
CA VAL A 96 22.10 5.88 23.83
C VAL A 96 23.35 5.93 22.95
N LEU A 97 24.24 4.94 23.11
CA LEU A 97 25.28 4.66 22.11
C LEU A 97 24.74 3.58 21.16
N ASN A 98 24.66 3.88 19.85
CA ASN A 98 24.13 3.00 18.79
C ASN A 98 24.62 1.53 18.88
N ARG A 99 25.82 1.30 19.42
CA ARG A 99 26.38 -0.04 19.64
C ARG A 99 25.64 -0.83 20.73
N MET A 100 25.35 -0.20 21.88
CA MET A 100 24.66 -0.83 23.00
C MET A 100 23.20 -1.15 22.67
N LEU A 101 22.54 -0.27 21.93
CA LEU A 101 21.16 -0.47 21.46
C LEU A 101 21.07 -1.73 20.58
N LYS A 102 21.97 -1.86 19.59
CA LYS A 102 22.00 -3.00 18.68
C LYS A 102 22.27 -4.32 19.41
N GLU A 103 23.19 -4.32 20.37
CA GLU A 103 23.50 -5.50 21.18
C GLU A 103 22.30 -5.93 22.04
N LYS A 104 21.61 -4.98 22.70
CA LYS A 104 20.40 -5.28 23.50
C LYS A 104 19.24 -5.79 22.65
N VAL A 105 18.97 -5.18 21.50
CA VAL A 105 17.93 -5.64 20.56
C VAL A 105 18.24 -7.07 20.08
N LEU A 106 19.51 -7.38 19.81
CA LEU A 106 19.93 -8.71 19.38
C LEU A 106 19.79 -9.78 20.49
N GLN A 107 19.88 -9.40 21.76
CA GLN A 107 19.62 -10.32 22.89
C GLN A 107 18.15 -10.66 23.05
N ILE A 108 17.24 -9.72 22.76
CA ILE A 108 15.78 -9.93 22.86
C ILE A 108 15.26 -10.79 21.70
N LEU A 109 15.87 -10.70 20.52
CA LEU A 109 15.42 -11.38 19.29
C LEU A 109 16.06 -12.76 19.08
N LYS A 110 16.97 -13.20 19.95
CA LYS A 110 17.56 -14.56 19.94
C LYS A 110 16.75 -15.49 20.82
#